data_AF-A0A9X6FI69-F1
#
_entry.id   AF-A0A9X6FI69-F1
#
_cell.length_a   1.000
_cell.length_b   1.000
_cell.length_c   1.000
_cell.angle_alpha   90.00
_cell.angle_beta   90.00
_cell.angle_gamma   90.00
#
_symmetry.space_group_name_H-M   'P 1'
#
loop_
_entity.id
_entity.type
_entity.pdbx_description
1 polymer ?
#
loop_
_entity_poly.entity_id
_entity_poly.type
_entity_poly.pdbx_seq_one_letter_code
_entity_poly.pdbx_strand_id
1 'polypeptide(L)' 'MAVQDDTELVFTVYRKYKEPDVIQGKIIKLEQQLNRIVVSDGPNAIHKIQFMDILKIETPS' A
#
# COMPACT_ATOMS: atom_id res chain seq x y z
N MET A 1 12.39 -15.96 14.26
CA MET A 1 11.03 -15.36 14.27
C MET A 1 10.99 -14.36 13.13
N ALA A 2 9.98 -14.39 12.26
CA ALA A 2 9.79 -13.31 11.30
C ALA A 2 9.22 -12.11 12.07
N VAL A 3 9.94 -10.98 12.06
CA VAL A 3 9.48 -9.73 12.65
C VAL A 3 8.68 -9.00 11.57
N GLN A 4 7.49 -8.55 11.91
CA GLN A 4 6.72 -7.69 11.01
C GLN A 4 7.46 -6.37 10.88
N ASP A 5 7.83 -6.01 9.66
CA ASP A 5 8.48 -4.75 9.38
C ASP A 5 7.46 -3.62 9.55
N ASP A 6 7.78 -2.69 10.46
CA ASP A 6 6.95 -1.53 10.79
C ASP A 6 7.22 -0.33 9.87
N THR A 7 8.04 -0.51 8.83
CA THR A 7 8.34 0.54 7.85
C THR A 7 7.08 1.03 7.17
N GLU A 8 6.83 2.33 7.27
CA GLU A 8 5.84 3.01 6.44
C GLU A 8 6.41 3.24 5.03
N LEU A 9 5.56 3.06 4.04
CA LEU A 9 5.86 3.29 2.64
C LEU A 9 4.82 4.23 2.03
N VAL A 10 5.23 4.99 1.04
CA VAL A 10 4.38 5.84 0.22
C VAL A 10 4.12 5.13 -1.11
N PHE A 11 2.85 4.87 -1.40
CA PHE A 11 2.37 4.24 -2.62
C PHE A 11 1.66 5.27 -3.49
N THR A 12 2.16 5.50 -4.70
CA THR A 12 1.39 6.22 -5.73
C THR A 12 0.62 5.21 -6.54
N VAL A 13 -0.71 5.32 -6.54
CA VAL A 13 -1.62 4.30 -7.07
C VAL A 13 -2.47 4.89 -8.18
N TYR A 14 -2.51 4.22 -9.33
CA TYR A 14 -3.42 4.54 -10.42
C TYR A 14 -4.89 4.42 -9.97
N ARG A 15 -5.70 5.41 -10.34
CA ARG A 15 -7.15 5.36 -10.17
C ARG A 15 -7.81 5.54 -11.53
N LYS A 16 -8.60 4.55 -11.94
CA LYS A 16 -9.35 4.64 -13.19
C LYS A 16 -10.26 5.87 -13.15
N TYR A 17 -10.13 6.75 -14.15
CA TYR A 17 -10.90 7.98 -14.32
C TYR A 17 -10.65 9.11 -13.30
N LYS A 18 -9.55 9.04 -12.54
CA LYS A 18 -9.15 10.08 -11.60
C LYS A 18 -7.64 10.28 -11.61
N GLU A 19 -7.19 11.33 -10.95
CA GLU A 19 -5.76 11.50 -10.66
C GLU A 19 -5.25 10.34 -9.80
N PRO A 20 -3.95 9.98 -9.92
CA PRO A 20 -3.32 9.02 -9.05
C PRO A 20 -3.48 9.41 -7.57
N ASP A 21 -3.70 8.40 -6.76
CA ASP A 21 -3.88 8.54 -5.32
C ASP A 21 -2.56 8.26 -4.60
N VAL A 22 -2.31 8.95 -3.49
CA VAL A 22 -1.10 8.76 -2.69
C VAL A 22 -1.49 8.20 -1.34
N ILE A 23 -1.06 6.98 -1.06
CA ILE A 23 -1.35 6.27 0.18
C ILE A 23 -0.03 6.08 0.91
N GLN A 24 0.10 6.68 2.10
CA GLN A 24 1.21 6.41 3.00
C GLN A 24 0.74 5.47 4.11
N GLY A 25 1.45 4.38 4.34
CA GLY A 25 1.11 3.45 5.42
C GLY A 25 1.98 2.21 5.49
N LYS A 26 1.66 1.34 6.44
CA LYS A 26 2.39 0.09 6.70
C LYS A 26 1.76 -1.07 5.96
N ILE A 27 2.58 -1.95 5.40
CA ILE A 27 2.09 -3.22 4.84
C ILE A 27 1.73 -4.15 5.99
N ILE A 28 0.43 -4.42 6.15
CA ILE A 28 -0.05 -5.34 7.20
C ILE A 28 -0.27 -6.76 6.67
N LYS A 29 -0.42 -6.93 5.34
CA LYS A 29 -0.61 -8.24 4.72
C LYS A 29 -0.29 -8.23 3.23
N LEU A 30 0.35 -9.30 2.76
CA LEU A 30 0.51 -9.61 1.34
C LEU A 30 -0.52 -10.68 0.92
N GLU A 31 -1.41 -10.36 -0.01
CA GLU A 31 -2.43 -11.29 -0.51
C GLU A 31 -2.10 -11.69 -1.96
N GLN A 32 -1.04 -12.49 -2.14
CA GLN A 32 -0.49 -12.87 -3.45
C GLN A 32 -1.54 -13.54 -4.36
N GLN A 33 -2.37 -14.41 -3.81
CA GLN A 33 -3.44 -15.08 -4.57
C GLN A 33 -4.47 -14.11 -5.15
N LEU A 34 -4.57 -12.90 -4.60
CA LEU A 34 -5.48 -11.83 -5.03
C LEU A 34 -4.73 -10.67 -5.70
N ASN A 35 -3.43 -10.83 -5.99
CA ASN A 35 -2.56 -9.83 -6.61
C ASN A 35 -2.60 -8.44 -5.94
N ARG A 36 -2.68 -8.39 -4.61
CA ARG A 36 -2.78 -7.14 -3.87
C ARG A 36 -2.02 -7.12 -2.55
N ILE A 37 -1.70 -5.91 -2.09
CA ILE A 37 -1.23 -5.62 -0.74
C ILE A 37 -2.32 -4.96 0.09
N VAL A 38 -2.25 -5.18 1.40
CA VAL A 38 -3.09 -4.51 2.38
C VAL A 38 -2.20 -3.54 3.16
N VAL A 39 -2.52 -2.25 3.05
CA VAL A 39 -1.80 -1.14 3.67
C VAL A 39 -2.70 -0.47 4.71
N SER A 40 -2.16 -0.16 5.88
CA SER A 40 -2.86 0.62 6.91
C SER A 40 -2.19 1.99 7.06
N ASP A 41 -2.96 3.06 6.92
CA ASP A 41 -2.54 4.46 7.10
C ASP A 41 -2.85 4.98 8.52
N GLY A 42 -3.17 4.07 9.45
CA GLY A 42 -3.60 4.39 10.80
C GLY A 42 -4.68 3.44 11.33
N PRO A 43 -5.18 3.67 12.56
CA PRO A 43 -6.06 2.74 13.25
C PRO A 43 -7.42 2.52 12.58
N ASN A 44 -7.85 3.40 11.66
CA ASN A 44 -9.20 3.39 11.11
C ASN A 44 -9.28 3.22 9.59
N ALA A 45 -8.17 3.14 8.88
CA ALA A 45 -8.21 2.97 7.44
C ALA A 45 -7.25 1.87 6.95
N ILE A 46 -7.81 1.09 6.01
CA ILE A 46 -7.18 -0.07 5.38
C ILE A 46 -7.40 0.07 3.88
N HIS A 47 -6.29 0.10 3.16
CA HIS A 47 -6.24 0.21 1.72
C HIS A 47 -5.85 -1.14 1.13
N LYS A 48 -6.64 -1.61 0.15
CA LYS A 48 -6.33 -2.81 -0.63
C LYS A 48 -5.86 -2.35 -2.00
N ILE A 49 -4.56 -2.48 -2.26
CA ILE A 49 -3.91 -1.94 -3.46
C ILE A 49 -3.52 -3.11 -4.37
N GLN A 50 -4.05 -3.13 -5.59
CA GLN A 50 -3.65 -4.12 -6.59
C GLN A 50 -2.22 -3.83 -7.07
N PHE A 51 -1.40 -4.86 -7.28
CA PHE A 51 -0.02 -4.68 -7.74
C PHE A 51 0.06 -3.90 -9.06
N MET A 52 -0.89 -4.16 -9.96
CA MET A 52 -0.92 -3.51 -11.27
C MET A 52 -1.30 -2.03 -11.22
N ASP A 53 -1.89 -1.57 -10.11
CA ASP A 53 -2.24 -0.17 -9.93
C ASP A 53 -1.10 0.61 -9.28
N ILE A 54 -0.04 -0.04 -8.78
CA ILE A 54 1.09 0.66 -8.15
C ILE A 54 1.97 1.27 -9.23
N LEU A 55 2.08 2.60 -9.21
CA LEU A 55 2.94 3.36 -10.13
C LEU A 55 4.33 3.62 -9.54
N LYS A 56 4.40 3.81 -8.21
CA LYS A 56 5.64 4.12 -7.50
C LYS A 56 5.56 3.70 -6.03
N ILE A 57 6.68 3.30 -5.46
CA ILE A 57 6.85 3.02 -4.03
C ILE A 57 8.08 3.76 -3.53
N GLU A 58 7.95 4.48 -2.42
CA GLU A 58 9.02 5.26 -1.80
C GLU A 58 8.98 5.11 -0.27
N THR A 59 10.11 5.41 0.38
CA THR A 59 10.13 5.66 1.82
C THR A 59 9.76 7.12 2.10
N PRO A 60 9.02 7.43 3.18
CA PRO A 60 8.83 8.81 3.63
C PRO A 60 10.19 9.51 3.85
N SER A 61 10.29 10.78 3.48
CA SER A 61 11.49 11.62 3.70
C SER A 61 11.58 12.17 5.11
#